data_AF-A0A2E1Z8W1-F1
#
_entry.id   AF-A0A2E1Z8W1-F1
#
_cell.length_a   1.000
_cell.length_b   1.000
_cell.length_c   1.000
_cell.angle_alpha   90.00
_cell.angle_beta   90.00
_cell.angle_gamma   90.00
#
_symmetry.space_group_name_H-M   'P 1'
#
loop_
_entity.id
_entity.type
_entity.pdbx_description
1 polymer ?
#
loop_
_entity_poly.entity_id
_entity_poly.type
_entity_poly.pdbx_seq_one_letter_code
_entity_poly.pdbx_strand_id
1 'polypeptide(L)'
;MPNRGMVKYGLISFLGLTLCACRSADLPNWPSELPDQHYFVSAYQSDIENKADQSQQEYLRWVISFYEGNLMVPTGWLYIQDIVVRSARPERKEELEIHLTALGGKIAAEWAKTNELRAIDSRMLGIWGSMLQLAKGPEQQHETI
;
A
#
# COMPACT_ATOMS: atom_id res chain seq x y z
N MET A 1 14.75 47.11 47.07
CA MET A 1 13.62 47.06 46.12
C MET A 1 14.15 46.75 44.72
N PRO A 2 14.02 45.52 44.20
CA PRO A 2 14.45 45.21 42.85
C PRO A 2 13.30 45.32 41.84
N ASN A 3 13.58 46.11 40.81
CA ASN A 3 12.97 46.34 39.50
C ASN A 3 11.80 45.44 39.03
N ARG A 4 10.61 46.04 38.91
CA ARG A 4 9.35 45.50 38.30
C ARG A 4 9.36 45.45 36.76
N GLY A 5 10.52 45.54 36.11
CA GLY A 5 10.64 45.64 34.64
C GLY A 5 10.90 44.32 33.90
N MET A 6 11.42 43.30 34.59
CA MET A 6 11.96 42.10 33.92
C MET A 6 10.97 40.92 33.81
N VAL A 7 9.80 41.02 34.45
CA VAL A 7 8.83 39.91 34.51
C VAL A 7 7.85 39.93 33.32
N LYS A 8 7.71 41.06 32.62
CA LYS A 8 6.72 41.19 31.53
C LYS A 8 7.17 40.59 30.19
N TYR A 9 8.47 40.41 29.97
CA TYR A 9 8.97 39.82 28.73
C TYR A 9 9.22 38.31 28.83
N GLY A 10 9.26 37.75 30.05
CA GLY A 10 9.42 36.31 30.27
C GLY A 10 8.17 35.48 29.99
N LEU A 11 6.97 36.09 30.07
CA LEU A 11 5.70 35.36 29.88
C LEU A 11 5.21 35.31 28.43
N ILE A 12 5.75 36.14 27.54
CA ILE A 12 5.31 36.22 26.13
C ILE A 12 6.10 35.22 25.25
N SER A 13 7.21 34.68 25.74
CA SER A 13 8.05 33.73 24.98
C SER A 13 7.63 32.25 25.13
N PHE A 14 6.63 31.93 25.96
CA PHE A 14 6.17 30.55 26.18
C PHE A 14 4.86 30.20 25.47
N LEU A 15 4.37 31.08 24.60
CA LEU A 15 3.17 30.88 23.77
C LEU A 15 3.53 30.69 22.29
N GLY A 16 4.66 30.02 22.02
CA GLY A 16 5.30 30.04 20.70
C GLY A 16 5.34 28.73 19.90
N LEU A 17 5.01 27.55 20.45
CA LEU A 17 5.39 26.30 19.78
C LEU A 17 4.43 25.11 19.96
N THR A 18 3.11 25.31 19.91
CA THR A 18 2.17 24.17 20.09
C THR A 18 1.14 23.94 18.99
N LEU A 19 1.25 24.54 17.79
CA LEU A 19 0.35 24.20 16.69
C LEU A 19 1.02 24.26 15.32
N CYS A 20 1.88 23.28 15.01
CA CYS A 20 2.06 22.84 13.62
C CYS A 20 2.67 21.44 13.58
N ALA A 21 1.88 20.44 13.93
CA ALA A 21 2.21 19.06 13.62
C ALA A 21 1.02 18.36 12.93
N CYS A 22 0.32 19.08 12.05
CA CYS A 22 -0.29 18.41 10.90
C CYS A 22 0.83 18.13 9.91
N ARG A 23 1.71 17.17 10.23
CA ARG A 23 2.54 16.55 9.19
C ARG A 23 1.55 15.76 8.33
N SER A 24 1.05 16.37 7.26
CA SER A 24 0.52 15.59 6.14
C SER A 24 1.61 14.59 5.79
N ALA A 25 1.35 13.31 6.08
CA ALA A 25 2.25 12.25 5.69
C ALA A 25 2.06 12.03 4.18
N ASP A 26 2.48 13.02 3.38
CA ASP A 26 2.62 12.84 1.96
C ASP A 26 3.67 11.75 1.78
N LEU A 27 3.24 10.61 1.24
CA LEU A 27 4.18 9.66 0.66
C LEU A 27 4.79 10.38 -0.55
N PRO A 28 6.09 10.71 -0.55
CA PRO A 28 6.64 11.63 -1.55
C PRO A 28 6.66 11.08 -2.97
N ASN A 29 6.23 9.84 -3.19
CA ASN A 29 6.32 9.17 -4.48
C ASN A 29 5.33 8.01 -4.53
N TRP A 30 4.10 8.24 -5.00
CA TRP A 30 3.17 7.18 -5.33
C TRP A 30 3.45 6.72 -6.78
N PRO A 31 3.87 5.47 -7.02
CA PRO A 31 4.16 4.99 -8.37
C PRO A 31 2.97 5.14 -9.32
N SER A 32 3.24 5.57 -10.56
CA SER A 32 2.20 5.85 -11.56
C SER A 32 1.55 4.60 -12.14
N GLU A 33 2.18 3.44 -11.96
CA GLU A 33 1.69 2.13 -12.41
C GLU A 33 0.64 1.55 -11.46
N LEU A 34 0.54 2.10 -10.24
CA LEU A 34 -0.42 1.66 -9.23
C LEU A 34 -1.81 2.28 -9.47
N PRO A 35 -2.89 1.65 -8.97
CA PRO A 35 -4.18 2.32 -8.90
C PRO A 35 -4.11 3.62 -8.08
N ASP A 36 -5.07 4.51 -8.32
CA ASP A 36 -5.13 5.83 -7.69
C ASP A 36 -4.98 5.74 -6.16
N GLN A 37 -4.02 6.48 -5.60
CA GLN A 37 -3.77 6.56 -4.17
C GLN A 37 -5.03 6.88 -3.38
N HIS A 38 -5.93 7.72 -3.92
CA HIS A 38 -7.17 8.12 -3.28
C HIS A 38 -8.06 6.93 -2.94
N TYR A 39 -8.06 5.87 -3.75
CA TYR A 39 -8.80 4.63 -3.46
C TYR A 39 -8.34 4.02 -2.14
N PHE A 40 -7.01 3.89 -1.95
CA PHE A 40 -6.42 3.29 -0.76
C PHE A 40 -6.54 4.20 0.46
N VAL A 41 -6.38 5.51 0.29
CA VAL A 41 -6.62 6.50 1.35
C VAL A 41 -8.07 6.42 1.83
N SER A 42 -9.03 6.33 0.91
CA SER A 42 -10.45 6.21 1.26
C SER A 42 -10.74 4.92 2.03
N ALA A 43 -10.19 3.78 1.56
CA ALA A 43 -10.31 2.51 2.25
C ALA A 43 -9.76 2.57 3.68
N TYR A 44 -8.54 3.11 3.85
CA TYR A 44 -7.93 3.31 5.16
C TYR A 44 -8.78 4.22 6.05
N GLN A 45 -9.26 5.36 5.53
CA GLN A 45 -10.02 6.32 6.33
C GLN A 45 -11.34 5.73 6.87
N SER A 46 -11.92 4.78 6.15
CA SER A 46 -13.15 4.07 6.55
C SER A 46 -12.94 2.94 7.57
N ASP A 47 -11.70 2.49 7.76
CA ASP A 47 -11.37 1.37 8.64
C ASP A 47 -10.93 1.87 10.04
N ILE A 48 -11.89 1.99 10.96
CA ILE A 48 -11.66 2.57 12.29
C ILE A 48 -10.70 1.70 13.11
N GLU A 49 -10.80 0.37 12.98
CA GLU A 49 -9.97 -0.57 13.74
C GLU A 49 -8.53 -0.49 13.27
N ASN A 50 -8.29 -0.56 11.95
CA ASN A 50 -6.93 -0.47 11.41
C ASN A 50 -6.26 0.88 11.71
N LYS A 51 -7.03 1.98 11.70
CA LYS A 51 -6.53 3.31 12.07
C LYS A 51 -6.09 3.43 13.53
N ALA A 52 -6.62 2.58 14.43
CA ALA A 52 -6.22 2.59 15.82
C ALA A 52 -4.80 2.03 16.01
N ASP A 53 -4.39 1.09 15.15
CA ASP A 53 -3.17 0.31 15.31
C ASP A 53 -2.09 0.60 14.24
N GLN A 54 -2.48 1.14 13.08
CA GLN A 54 -1.60 1.39 11.94
C GLN A 54 -1.72 2.84 11.46
N SER A 55 -0.59 3.48 11.13
CA SER A 55 -0.62 4.81 10.49
C SER A 55 -0.96 4.73 9.00
N GLN A 56 -1.57 5.77 8.43
CA GLN A 56 -1.89 5.84 6.99
C GLN A 56 -0.65 5.65 6.12
N GLN A 57 0.48 6.25 6.54
CA GLN A 57 1.73 6.16 5.79
C GLN A 57 2.27 4.73 5.77
N GLU A 58 2.15 4.01 6.88
CA GLU A 58 2.55 2.62 6.97
C GLU A 58 1.65 1.72 6.13
N TYR A 59 0.33 1.87 6.24
CA TYR A 59 -0.65 1.18 5.40
C TYR A 59 -0.32 1.35 3.90
N LEU A 60 -0.14 2.59 3.46
CA LEU A 60 0.14 2.89 2.06
C LEU A 60 1.52 2.35 1.61
N ARG A 61 2.51 2.26 2.51
CA ARG A 61 3.79 1.60 2.22
C ARG A 61 3.61 0.09 2.00
N TRP A 62 2.72 -0.54 2.76
CA TRP A 62 2.37 -1.94 2.55
C TRP A 62 1.59 -2.16 1.26
N VAL A 63 0.73 -1.22 0.86
CA VAL A 63 0.09 -1.25 -0.47
C VAL A 63 1.14 -1.23 -1.58
N ILE A 64 2.12 -0.32 -1.53
CA ILE A 64 3.21 -0.29 -2.51
C ILE A 64 3.96 -1.62 -2.52
N SER A 65 4.32 -2.16 -1.34
CA SER A 65 5.02 -3.43 -1.23
C SER A 65 4.23 -4.62 -1.79
N PHE A 66 2.90 -4.62 -1.72
CA PHE A 66 2.08 -5.65 -2.33
C PHE A 66 2.24 -5.68 -3.86
N TYR A 67 2.28 -4.49 -4.49
CA TYR A 67 2.35 -4.37 -5.94
C TYR A 67 3.75 -4.57 -6.50
N GLU A 68 4.76 -4.00 -5.86
CA GLU A 68 6.15 -4.05 -6.30
C GLU A 68 6.89 -5.29 -5.79
N GLY A 69 6.44 -5.86 -4.67
CA GLY A 69 7.18 -6.86 -3.92
C GLY A 69 8.04 -6.22 -2.82
N ASN A 70 8.90 -7.03 -2.20
CA ASN A 70 9.89 -6.59 -1.23
C ASN A 70 11.07 -7.57 -1.18
N LEU A 71 12.04 -7.30 -0.30
CA LEU A 71 13.24 -8.11 -0.18
C LEU A 71 12.97 -9.61 0.11
N MET A 72 11.90 -9.93 0.84
CA MET A 72 11.55 -11.30 1.20
C MET A 72 10.72 -11.99 0.11
N VAL A 73 9.82 -11.24 -0.52
CA VAL A 73 8.99 -11.69 -1.63
C VAL A 73 9.20 -10.71 -2.79
N PRO A 74 10.23 -10.92 -3.63
CA PRO A 74 10.63 -9.96 -4.66
C PRO A 74 9.59 -9.83 -5.77
N THR A 75 8.63 -10.73 -5.82
CA THR A 75 7.57 -10.75 -6.82
C THR A 75 6.29 -10.12 -6.26
N GLY A 76 5.99 -8.90 -6.68
CA GLY A 76 4.72 -8.23 -6.39
C GLY A 76 3.60 -8.55 -7.38
N TRP A 77 2.41 -8.00 -7.09
CA TRP A 77 1.21 -8.19 -7.91
C TRP A 77 1.38 -7.74 -9.36
N LEU A 78 2.13 -6.65 -9.63
CA LEU A 78 2.34 -6.16 -11.00
C LEU A 78 2.98 -7.22 -11.90
N TYR A 79 3.98 -7.94 -11.38
CA TYR A 79 4.63 -9.03 -12.12
C TYR A 79 3.67 -10.20 -12.36
N ILE A 80 2.89 -10.58 -11.35
CA ILE A 80 1.92 -11.67 -11.48
C ILE A 80 0.86 -11.33 -12.52
N GLN A 81 0.27 -10.13 -12.44
CA GLN A 81 -0.71 -9.64 -13.38
C GLN A 81 -0.17 -9.64 -14.82
N ASP A 82 1.01 -9.06 -15.03
CA ASP A 82 1.66 -8.98 -16.33
C ASP A 82 1.86 -10.37 -16.97
N ILE A 83 2.31 -11.37 -16.20
CA ILE A 83 2.43 -12.73 -16.74
C ILE A 83 1.08 -13.35 -17.09
N VAL A 84 0.08 -13.21 -16.21
CA VAL A 84 -1.25 -13.80 -16.44
C VAL A 84 -1.92 -13.15 -17.65
N VAL A 85 -1.76 -11.84 -17.85
CA VAL A 85 -2.26 -11.15 -19.04
C VAL A 85 -1.51 -11.59 -20.30
N ARG A 86 -0.17 -11.74 -20.24
CA ARG A 86 0.61 -12.18 -21.40
C ARG A 86 0.26 -13.58 -21.89
N SER A 87 -0.15 -14.49 -20.99
CA SER A 87 -0.53 -15.86 -21.35
C SER A 87 -1.94 -15.98 -21.91
N ALA A 88 -2.77 -14.94 -21.80
CA ALA A 88 -4.12 -14.92 -22.37
C ALA A 88 -4.12 -14.72 -23.89
N ARG A 89 -5.18 -15.20 -24.55
CA ARG A 89 -5.42 -14.93 -25.97
C ARG A 89 -5.57 -13.43 -26.20
N PRO A 90 -5.11 -12.88 -27.34
CA PRO A 90 -5.12 -11.44 -27.61
C PRO A 90 -6.48 -10.78 -27.36
N GLU A 91 -7.58 -11.45 -27.73
CA GLU A 91 -8.94 -10.93 -27.63
C GLU A 91 -9.45 -10.83 -26.19
N ARG A 92 -8.77 -11.43 -25.22
CA ARG A 92 -9.14 -11.41 -23.79
C ARG A 92 -8.21 -10.59 -22.91
N LYS A 93 -7.09 -10.08 -23.45
CA LYS A 93 -6.06 -9.41 -22.65
C LYS A 93 -6.59 -8.19 -21.91
N GLU A 94 -7.30 -7.32 -22.63
CA GLU A 94 -7.86 -6.09 -22.06
C GLU A 94 -8.87 -6.36 -20.94
N GLU A 95 -9.83 -7.25 -21.18
CA GLU A 95 -10.83 -7.64 -20.17
C GLU A 95 -10.16 -8.24 -18.92
N LEU A 96 -9.17 -9.12 -19.13
CA LEU A 96 -8.43 -9.75 -18.05
C LEU A 96 -7.61 -8.75 -17.24
N GLU A 97 -6.97 -7.78 -17.90
CA GLU A 97 -6.21 -6.72 -17.25
C GLU A 97 -7.09 -5.84 -16.37
N ILE A 98 -8.29 -5.47 -16.83
CA ILE A 98 -9.28 -4.73 -16.05
C ILE A 98 -9.67 -5.51 -14.79
N HIS A 99 -10.00 -6.80 -14.94
CA HIS A 99 -10.40 -7.64 -13.82
C HIS A 99 -9.28 -7.85 -12.81
N LEU A 100 -8.05 -8.10 -13.27
CA LEU A 100 -6.89 -8.28 -12.39
C LEU A 100 -6.49 -6.98 -11.69
N THR A 101 -6.61 -5.83 -12.35
CA THR A 101 -6.37 -4.53 -11.72
C THR A 101 -7.37 -4.28 -10.59
N ALA A 102 -8.67 -4.52 -10.85
CA ALA A 102 -9.71 -4.37 -9.83
C ALA A 102 -9.55 -5.36 -8.67
N LEU A 103 -9.17 -6.61 -8.97
CA LEU A 103 -8.90 -7.64 -7.96
C LEU A 103 -7.69 -7.28 -7.10
N GLY A 104 -6.59 -6.88 -7.74
CA GLY A 104 -5.37 -6.44 -7.07
C GLY A 104 -5.64 -5.29 -6.10
N GLY A 105 -6.45 -4.30 -6.51
CA GLY A 105 -6.83 -3.18 -5.64
C GLY A 105 -7.53 -3.63 -4.36
N LYS A 106 -8.50 -4.54 -4.48
CA LYS A 106 -9.23 -5.09 -3.31
C LYS A 106 -8.31 -5.91 -2.41
N ILE A 107 -7.46 -6.75 -2.98
CA ILE A 107 -6.52 -7.56 -2.21
C ILE A 107 -5.50 -6.67 -1.49
N ALA A 108 -4.92 -5.70 -2.18
CA ALA A 108 -3.95 -4.77 -1.62
C ALA A 108 -4.53 -3.97 -0.45
N ALA A 109 -5.76 -3.47 -0.60
CA ALA A 109 -6.43 -2.70 0.45
C ALA A 109 -6.70 -3.52 1.72
N GLU A 110 -6.98 -4.82 1.57
CA GLU A 110 -7.20 -5.71 2.71
C GLU A 110 -5.88 -6.20 3.33
N TRP A 111 -4.93 -6.65 2.51
CA TRP A 111 -3.68 -7.28 2.97
C TRP A 111 -2.73 -6.29 3.65
N ALA A 112 -2.79 -5.01 3.26
CA ALA A 112 -1.94 -3.94 3.79
C ALA A 112 -2.29 -3.50 5.22
N LYS A 113 -3.45 -3.92 5.75
CA LYS A 113 -3.84 -3.70 7.14
C LYS A 113 -2.89 -4.42 8.10
N THR A 114 -2.96 -4.04 9.38
CA THR A 114 -2.31 -4.77 10.47
C THR A 114 -2.70 -6.26 10.46
N ASN A 115 -1.73 -7.13 10.77
CA ASN A 115 -1.84 -8.58 10.60
C ASN A 115 -3.03 -9.20 11.34
N GLU A 116 -3.37 -8.65 12.50
CA GLU A 116 -4.43 -9.11 13.39
C GLU A 116 -5.83 -8.76 12.87
N LEU A 117 -5.93 -7.74 12.00
CA LEU A 117 -7.18 -7.19 11.49
C LEU A 117 -7.49 -7.61 10.05
N ARG A 118 -6.49 -8.04 9.29
CA ARG A 118 -6.67 -8.42 7.88
C ARG A 118 -7.31 -9.79 7.72
N ALA A 119 -8.26 -9.89 6.80
CA ALA A 119 -8.84 -11.15 6.36
C ALA A 119 -7.96 -11.91 5.35
N ILE A 120 -7.08 -11.20 4.63
CA ILE A 120 -6.17 -11.79 3.64
C ILE A 120 -4.74 -11.73 4.18
N ASP A 121 -4.14 -12.89 4.40
CA ASP A 121 -2.76 -13.01 4.88
C ASP A 121 -1.77 -13.39 3.77
N SER A 122 -0.47 -13.30 4.11
CA SER A 122 0.62 -13.60 3.16
C SER A 122 0.65 -15.07 2.70
N ARG A 123 0.11 -16.01 3.47
CA ARG A 123 0.03 -17.41 3.06
C ARG A 123 -1.04 -17.60 1.99
N MET A 124 -2.19 -16.92 2.11
CA MET A 124 -3.19 -16.89 1.04
C MET A 124 -2.62 -16.29 -0.25
N LEU A 125 -1.88 -15.18 -0.16
CA LEU A 125 -1.20 -14.59 -1.32
C LEU A 125 -0.21 -15.55 -1.97
N GLY A 126 0.60 -16.25 -1.18
CA GLY A 126 1.55 -17.25 -1.70
C GLY A 126 0.84 -18.37 -2.45
N ILE A 127 -0.25 -18.90 -1.90
CA ILE A 127 -1.07 -19.96 -2.51
C ILE A 127 -1.69 -19.48 -3.84
N TRP A 128 -2.27 -18.27 -3.87
CA TRP A 128 -2.84 -17.70 -5.09
C TRP A 128 -1.77 -17.40 -6.14
N GLY A 129 -0.62 -16.86 -5.72
CA GLY A 129 0.52 -16.64 -6.60
C GLY A 129 0.99 -17.93 -7.28
N SER A 130 1.12 -19.02 -6.51
CA SER A 130 1.47 -20.33 -7.08
C SER A 130 0.42 -20.86 -8.06
N MET A 131 -0.88 -20.72 -7.76
CA MET A 131 -1.94 -21.13 -8.70
C MET A 131 -1.93 -20.33 -10.00
N LEU A 132 -1.75 -19.01 -9.92
CA LEU A 132 -1.66 -18.15 -11.10
C LEU A 132 -0.44 -18.49 -11.97
N GLN A 133 0.67 -18.87 -11.34
CA GLN A 133 1.86 -19.31 -12.06
C GLN A 133 1.67 -20.68 -12.73
N LEU A 134 0.93 -21.60 -12.11
CA LEU A 134 0.58 -22.90 -12.70
C LEU A 134 -0.41 -22.79 -13.85
N ALA A 135 -1.24 -21.75 -13.86
CA ALA A 135 -2.17 -21.47 -14.95
C ALA A 135 -1.47 -20.99 -16.25
N LYS A 136 -0.16 -20.74 -16.22
CA LYS A 136 0.63 -20.51 -17.43
C LYS A 136 0.64 -21.80 -18.26
N GLY A 137 0.33 -21.69 -19.55
CA GLY A 137 0.37 -22.83 -20.47
C GLY A 137 1.76 -23.50 -20.55
N PRO A 138 1.84 -24.79 -20.94
CA PRO A 138 3.06 -25.60 -20.88
C PRO A 138 4.25 -25.05 -21.69
N GLU A 139 4.03 -24.16 -22.65
CA GLU A 139 5.12 -23.59 -23.48
C GLU A 139 6.09 -22.69 -22.71
N GLN A 140 5.71 -22.14 -21.55
CA GLN A 140 6.58 -21.23 -20.77
C GLN A 140 7.37 -21.94 -19.64
N GLN A 141 7.24 -23.25 -19.47
CA GLN A 141 7.97 -24.00 -18.44
C GLN A 141 9.41 -24.35 -18.83
N HIS A 142 9.81 -24.16 -20.10
CA HIS A 142 11.12 -24.59 -20.61
C HIS A 142 12.21 -23.51 -20.60
N GLU A 143 11.92 -22.25 -20.27
CA GLU A 143 12.93 -21.16 -20.36
C GLU A 143 13.71 -20.90 -19.05
N THR A 144 13.69 -21.82 -18.07
CA THR A 144 14.44 -21.61 -16.81
C THR A 144 15.22 -22.83 -16.34
N ILE A 145 15.91 -23.50 -17.27
CA ILE A 145 17.00 -24.45 -16.96
C ILE A 145 18.31 -23.93 -17.55
#